data_AF-A0A2G9M502-F1
#
_entry.id   AF-A0A2G9M502-F1
#
_cell.length_a   1.000
_cell.length_b   1.000
_cell.length_c   1.000
_cell.angle_alpha   90.00
_cell.angle_beta   90.00
_cell.angle_gamma   90.00
#
_symmetry.space_group_name_H-M   'P 1'
#
loop_
_entity.id
_entity.type
_entity.pdbx_description
1 polymer ?
#
loop_
_entity_poly.entity_id
_entity_poly.type
_entity_poly.pdbx_seq_one_letter_code
_entity_poly.pdbx_strand_id
1 'polypeptide(L)'
;MDVEQIQKINSLALELMKQGLATDREDAINQAQKIYKEQDSRGYSQMRNTMGQVHGTPEPAQGSSMGGHSELGQDKIKEILEQNTKYIVKTLKEFNEKVNVLEKEMEALKIKMNYNRLPTVKELTTNSVPEPVAAPRPTEQPQQPEKPASHPRSGGYNENDVSIEKFFYMGNR
;
A
#
# COMPACT_ATOMS: atom_id res chain seq x y z
N MET A 1 23.38 9.77 -20.62
CA MET A 1 22.09 9.23 -20.18
C MET A 1 21.12 9.45 -21.29
N ASP A 2 20.47 8.38 -21.73
CA ASP A 2 19.54 8.43 -22.86
C ASP A 2 18.17 8.94 -22.41
N VAL A 3 17.38 9.48 -23.35
CA VAL A 3 16.08 10.07 -23.04
C VAL A 3 15.15 9.06 -22.35
N GLU A 4 15.20 7.79 -22.76
CA GLU A 4 14.47 6.70 -22.10
C GLU A 4 14.91 6.44 -20.66
N GLN A 5 16.22 6.49 -20.37
CA GLN A 5 16.73 6.28 -19.01
C GLN A 5 16.22 7.40 -18.09
N ILE A 6 16.24 8.64 -18.58
CA ILE A 6 15.73 9.81 -17.85
C ILE A 6 14.21 9.69 -17.63
N GLN A 7 13.45 9.21 -18.62
CA GLN A 7 12.02 8.93 -18.44
C GLN A 7 11.76 7.84 -17.39
N LYS A 8 12.47 6.71 -17.45
CA LYS A 8 12.35 5.58 -16.49
C LYS A 8 12.71 6.00 -15.06
N ILE A 9 13.77 6.80 -14.88
CA ILE A 9 14.16 7.37 -13.59
C ILE A 9 13.09 8.34 -13.07
N ASN A 10 12.53 9.19 -13.93
CA ASN A 10 11.47 10.13 -13.54
C ASN A 10 10.17 9.41 -13.13
N SER A 11 9.75 8.35 -13.84
CA SER A 11 8.58 7.55 -13.44
C SER A 11 8.80 6.83 -12.12
N LEU A 12 10.00 6.25 -11.92
CA LEU A 12 10.35 5.56 -10.67
C LEU A 12 10.43 6.54 -9.49
N ALA A 13 10.99 7.74 -9.69
CA ALA A 13 11.02 8.78 -8.66
C ALA A 13 9.61 9.23 -8.23
N LEU A 14 8.69 9.41 -9.17
CA LEU A 14 7.28 9.71 -8.87
C LEU A 14 6.61 8.57 -8.08
N GLU A 15 6.95 7.32 -8.37
CA GLU A 15 6.43 6.17 -7.65
C GLU A 15 7.02 6.06 -6.21
N LEU A 16 8.32 6.30 -6.04
CA LEU A 16 8.95 6.38 -4.71
C LEU A 16 8.34 7.48 -3.83
N MET A 17 8.08 8.67 -4.39
CA MET A 17 7.37 9.74 -3.68
C MET A 17 5.94 9.33 -3.32
N LYS A 18 5.21 8.70 -4.25
CA LYS A 18 3.83 8.22 -4.02
C LYS A 18 3.76 7.13 -2.94
N GLN A 19 4.81 6.33 -2.78
CA GLN A 19 4.93 5.30 -1.75
C GLN A 19 5.49 5.84 -0.41
N GLY A 20 5.92 7.11 -0.35
CA GLY A 20 6.52 7.71 0.84
C GLY A 20 7.94 7.21 1.16
N LEU A 21 8.64 6.62 0.18
CA LEU A 21 10.00 6.10 0.32
C LEU A 21 11.10 7.17 0.22
N ALA A 22 10.74 8.35 -0.28
CA ALA A 22 11.60 9.53 -0.37
C ALA A 22 10.82 10.75 0.12
N THR A 23 11.45 11.63 0.89
CA THR A 23 10.82 12.86 1.40
C THR A 23 10.66 13.92 0.32
N ASP A 24 11.66 14.02 -0.56
CA ASP A 24 11.82 15.11 -1.50
C ASP A 24 12.08 14.60 -2.92
N ARG A 25 11.78 15.44 -3.92
CA ARG A 25 11.91 15.08 -5.33
C ARG A 25 13.35 14.76 -5.74
N GLU A 26 14.33 15.46 -5.17
CA GLU A 26 15.75 15.21 -5.46
C GLU A 26 16.23 13.89 -4.85
N ASP A 27 15.82 13.58 -3.62
CA ASP A 27 16.09 12.28 -2.99
C ASP A 27 15.43 11.14 -3.79
N ALA A 28 14.17 11.29 -4.20
CA ALA A 28 13.48 10.31 -5.03
C ALA A 28 14.21 10.04 -6.37
N ILE A 29 14.76 11.08 -7.00
CA ILE A 29 15.57 10.95 -8.23
C ILE A 29 16.91 10.24 -7.94
N ASN A 30 17.57 10.55 -6.82
CA ASN A 30 18.82 9.91 -6.41
C ASN A 30 18.61 8.41 -6.09
N GLN A 31 17.56 8.09 -5.34
CA GLN A 31 17.15 6.71 -5.05
C GLN A 31 16.81 5.95 -6.35
N ALA A 32 15.98 6.53 -7.22
CA ALA A 32 15.61 5.92 -8.51
C ALA A 32 16.83 5.69 -9.41
N GLN A 33 17.76 6.65 -9.50
CA GLN A 33 18.99 6.50 -10.27
C GLN A 33 19.90 5.41 -9.69
N LYS A 34 19.97 5.25 -8.37
CA LYS A 34 20.71 4.17 -7.71
C LYS A 34 20.11 2.80 -8.05
N ILE A 35 18.80 2.64 -7.91
CA ILE A 35 18.07 1.40 -8.25
C ILE A 35 18.31 1.01 -9.71
N TYR A 36 18.21 1.97 -10.64
CA TYR A 36 18.43 1.75 -12.07
C TYR A 36 19.86 1.27 -12.36
N LYS A 37 20.87 1.91 -11.76
CA LYS A 37 22.28 1.49 -11.86
C LYS A 37 22.53 0.09 -11.28
N GLU A 38 21.90 -0.25 -10.17
CA GLU A 38 21.97 -1.60 -9.59
C GLU A 38 21.29 -2.67 -10.47
N GLN A 39 20.20 -2.31 -11.17
CA GLN A 39 19.51 -3.23 -12.07
C GLN A 39 20.34 -3.54 -13.33
N ASP A 40 20.83 -2.51 -14.03
CA ASP A 40 21.70 -2.68 -15.21
C ASP A 40 22.97 -3.46 -14.86
N SER A 41 23.64 -3.11 -13.75
CA SER A 41 24.86 -3.78 -13.33
C SER A 41 24.65 -5.23 -12.88
N ARG A 42 23.51 -5.59 -12.26
CA ARG A 42 23.17 -6.99 -11.96
C ARG A 42 22.96 -7.79 -13.25
N GLY A 43 22.20 -7.26 -14.21
CA GLY A 43 21.98 -7.91 -15.51
C GLY A 43 23.27 -8.13 -16.29
N TYR A 44 24.10 -7.09 -16.40
CA TYR A 44 25.38 -7.18 -17.11
C TYR A 44 26.40 -8.07 -16.37
N SER A 45 26.40 -8.10 -15.03
CA SER A 45 27.28 -9.02 -14.26
C SER A 45 26.85 -10.48 -14.40
N GLN A 46 25.55 -10.77 -14.42
CA GLN A 46 25.05 -12.13 -14.66
C GLN A 46 25.39 -12.60 -16.08
N MET A 47 25.17 -11.76 -17.10
CA MET A 47 25.56 -12.08 -18.48
C MET A 47 27.07 -12.18 -18.68
N ARG A 48 27.87 -11.36 -17.98
CA ARG A 48 29.34 -11.47 -18.04
C ARG A 48 29.85 -12.72 -17.34
N ASN A 49 29.24 -13.15 -16.24
CA ASN A 49 29.61 -14.39 -15.57
C ASN A 49 29.28 -15.62 -16.43
N THR A 50 28.15 -15.63 -17.15
CA THR A 50 27.83 -16.74 -18.07
C THR A 50 28.66 -16.70 -19.36
N MET A 51 28.91 -15.53 -19.97
CA MET A 51 29.81 -15.44 -21.14
C MET A 51 31.29 -15.69 -20.81
N GLY A 52 31.77 -15.25 -19.64
CA GLY A 52 33.13 -15.51 -19.16
C GLY A 52 33.38 -16.99 -18.85
N GLN A 53 32.32 -17.76 -18.60
CA GLN A 53 32.38 -19.22 -18.49
C GLN A 53 32.38 -19.92 -19.87
N VAL A 54 32.16 -19.19 -20.97
CA VAL A 54 31.99 -19.72 -22.33
C VAL A 54 33.14 -19.34 -23.28
N HIS A 55 33.73 -18.14 -23.19
CA HIS A 55 34.81 -17.70 -24.11
C HIS A 55 35.99 -16.99 -23.41
N GLY A 56 37.21 -17.55 -23.57
CA GLY A 56 38.50 -17.00 -23.09
C GLY A 56 39.25 -17.95 -22.15
N THR A 57 40.08 -18.94 -22.53
CA THR A 57 41.23 -19.04 -23.48
C THR A 57 42.39 -18.07 -23.20
N PRO A 58 43.68 -18.45 -23.41
CA PRO A 58 44.25 -19.74 -23.87
C PRO A 58 45.21 -20.33 -22.77
N GLU A 59 46.18 -21.24 -22.95
CA GLU A 59 46.73 -21.93 -24.15
C GLU A 59 47.03 -23.45 -23.90
N PRO A 60 48.23 -24.11 -24.00
CA PRO A 60 48.25 -25.53 -24.40
C PRO A 60 48.94 -26.54 -23.45
N ALA A 61 48.33 -27.73 -23.31
CA ALA A 61 49.07 -29.00 -23.21
C ALA A 61 48.17 -30.16 -23.71
N GLN A 62 48.63 -30.82 -24.77
CA GLN A 62 48.23 -32.13 -25.33
C GLN A 62 47.02 -32.89 -24.72
N GLY A 63 45.91 -32.92 -25.48
CA GLY A 63 45.33 -34.20 -25.92
C GLY A 63 44.09 -34.78 -25.21
N SER A 64 43.19 -35.34 -26.04
CA SER A 64 42.06 -36.24 -25.72
C SER A 64 40.67 -35.63 -25.45
N SER A 65 39.65 -36.40 -25.86
CA SER A 65 38.21 -36.23 -25.56
C SER A 65 37.54 -34.88 -25.92
N MET A 66 37.24 -34.71 -27.22
CA MET A 66 35.90 -34.22 -27.57
C MET A 66 34.86 -35.32 -27.25
N GLY A 67 33.60 -34.93 -27.00
CA GLY A 67 32.51 -35.87 -26.69
C GLY A 67 32.15 -35.91 -25.21
N GLY A 68 31.86 -34.75 -24.63
CA GLY A 68 31.62 -34.57 -23.19
C GLY A 68 30.41 -33.68 -22.85
N HIS A 69 29.39 -33.64 -23.70
CA HIS A 69 28.07 -33.19 -23.24
C HIS A 69 27.57 -34.22 -22.23
N SER A 70 27.70 -33.90 -20.94
CA SER A 70 27.13 -34.73 -19.88
C SER A 70 25.62 -34.75 -20.01
N GLU A 71 25.10 -35.82 -20.61
CA GLU A 71 23.75 -36.29 -20.31
C GLU A 71 23.67 -36.49 -18.79
N LEU A 72 23.04 -35.52 -18.12
CA LEU A 72 22.42 -35.78 -16.83
C LEU A 72 21.42 -36.90 -17.08
N GLY A 73 21.80 -38.14 -16.75
CA GLY A 73 20.98 -39.32 -17.00
C GLY A 73 19.55 -39.08 -16.51
N GLN A 74 18.56 -39.63 -17.22
CA GLN A 74 17.15 -39.27 -17.08
C GLN A 74 16.66 -39.33 -15.61
N ASP A 75 17.17 -40.28 -14.83
CA ASP A 75 16.91 -40.42 -13.39
C ASP A 75 17.40 -39.23 -12.57
N LYS A 76 18.56 -38.64 -12.90
CA LYS A 76 19.12 -37.47 -12.22
C LYS A 76 18.39 -36.18 -12.59
N ILE A 77 17.88 -36.07 -13.83
CA ILE A 77 16.95 -34.99 -14.21
C ILE A 77 15.64 -35.11 -13.40
N LYS A 78 15.10 -36.33 -13.30
CA LYS A 78 13.92 -36.63 -12.48
C LYS A 78 14.16 -36.31 -11.00
N GLU A 79 15.32 -36.67 -10.46
CA GLU A 79 15.69 -36.36 -9.07
C GLU A 79 15.72 -34.84 -8.82
N ILE A 80 16.37 -34.08 -9.70
CA ILE A 80 16.41 -32.60 -9.63
C ILE A 80 15.00 -32.01 -9.70
N LEU A 81 14.13 -32.51 -10.59
CA LEU A 81 12.73 -32.08 -10.69
C LEU A 81 11.94 -32.43 -9.42
N GLU A 82 12.14 -33.61 -8.83
CA GLU A 82 11.52 -33.98 -7.56
C GLU A 82 11.99 -33.12 -6.39
N GLN A 83 13.30 -32.84 -6.30
CA GLN A 83 13.88 -31.98 -5.26
C GLN A 83 13.35 -30.54 -5.39
N ASN A 84 13.34 -29.98 -6.60
CA ASN A 84 12.76 -28.66 -6.89
C ASN A 84 11.27 -28.61 -6.56
N THR A 85 10.50 -29.64 -6.91
CA THR A 85 9.06 -29.71 -6.59
C THR A 85 8.85 -29.78 -5.07
N LYS A 86 9.62 -30.59 -4.34
CA LYS A 86 9.58 -30.66 -2.87
C LYS A 86 9.94 -29.32 -2.22
N TYR A 87 10.91 -28.58 -2.77
CA TYR A 87 11.25 -27.23 -2.32
C TYR A 87 10.15 -26.20 -2.58
N ILE A 88 9.54 -26.22 -3.77
CA ILE A 88 8.41 -25.33 -4.13
C ILE A 88 7.20 -25.61 -3.23
N VAL A 89 6.82 -26.88 -3.04
CA VAL A 89 5.71 -27.25 -2.15
C VAL A 89 5.98 -26.83 -0.69
N LYS A 90 7.23 -26.96 -0.22
CA LYS A 90 7.63 -26.49 1.11
C LYS A 90 7.53 -24.97 1.25
N THR A 91 8.11 -24.20 0.32
CA THR A 91 8.08 -22.73 0.38
C THR A 91 6.68 -22.16 0.21
N LEU A 92 5.83 -22.79 -0.61
CA LEU A 92 4.41 -22.43 -0.75
C LEU A 92 3.61 -22.73 0.53
N LYS A 93 3.92 -23.83 1.24
CA LYS A 93 3.34 -24.10 2.58
C LYS A 93 3.79 -23.06 3.62
N GLU A 94 5.08 -22.75 3.70
CA GLU A 94 5.62 -21.71 4.60
C GLU A 94 5.06 -20.31 4.27
N PHE A 95 4.75 -20.03 3.00
CA PHE A 95 4.07 -18.81 2.59
C PHE A 95 2.61 -18.79 3.06
N ASN A 96 1.84 -19.85 2.83
CA ASN A 96 0.46 -19.95 3.32
C ASN A 96 0.38 -19.87 4.85
N GLU A 97 1.33 -20.46 5.58
CA GLU A 97 1.40 -20.33 7.04
C GLU A 97 1.61 -18.87 7.49
N LYS A 98 2.43 -18.09 6.77
CA LYS A 98 2.61 -16.65 7.03
C LYS A 98 1.37 -15.82 6.68
N VAL A 99 0.71 -16.12 5.56
CA VAL A 99 -0.56 -15.46 5.18
C VAL A 99 -1.64 -15.71 6.25
N ASN A 100 -1.81 -16.96 6.68
CA ASN A 100 -2.76 -17.35 7.74
C ASN A 100 -2.48 -16.69 9.11
N VAL A 101 -1.24 -16.23 9.37
CA VAL A 101 -0.91 -15.44 10.56
C VAL A 101 -1.27 -13.98 10.34
N LEU A 102 -0.89 -13.40 9.21
CA LEU A 102 -1.16 -12.00 8.85
C LEU A 102 -2.67 -11.71 8.78
N GLU A 103 -3.48 -12.63 8.25
CA GLU A 103 -4.95 -12.52 8.23
C GLU A 103 -5.53 -12.44 9.65
N LYS A 104 -5.04 -13.26 10.59
CA LYS A 104 -5.47 -13.24 12.00
C LYS A 104 -5.04 -11.97 12.72
N GLU A 105 -3.84 -11.46 12.43
CA GLU A 105 -3.37 -10.18 12.96
C GLU A 105 -4.21 -9.01 12.42
N MET A 106 -4.57 -9.04 11.13
CA MET A 106 -5.46 -8.05 10.52
C MET A 106 -6.88 -8.11 11.08
N GLU A 107 -7.42 -9.31 11.32
CA GLU A 107 -8.72 -9.48 12.00
C GLU A 107 -8.66 -8.95 13.44
N ALA A 108 -7.63 -9.33 14.22
CA ALA A 108 -7.45 -8.83 15.58
C ALA A 108 -7.27 -7.30 15.63
N LEU A 109 -6.61 -6.70 14.64
CA LEU A 109 -6.48 -5.25 14.51
C LEU A 109 -7.83 -4.59 14.15
N LYS A 110 -8.58 -5.16 13.20
CA LYS A 110 -9.93 -4.71 12.82
C LYS A 110 -10.89 -4.74 14.02
N ILE A 111 -10.83 -5.79 14.84
CA ILE A 111 -11.58 -5.90 16.10
C ILE A 111 -11.18 -4.79 17.07
N LYS A 112 -9.89 -4.57 17.33
CA LYS A 112 -9.40 -3.47 18.19
C LYS A 112 -9.83 -2.09 17.69
N MET A 113 -9.73 -1.83 16.38
CA MET A 113 -10.18 -0.57 15.78
C MET A 113 -11.69 -0.37 15.91
N ASN A 114 -12.50 -1.43 15.86
CA ASN A 114 -13.94 -1.34 16.03
C ASN A 114 -14.34 -1.04 17.48
N TYR A 115 -13.67 -1.66 18.46
CA TYR A 115 -13.87 -1.31 19.89
C TYR A 115 -13.48 0.15 20.17
N ASN A 116 -12.37 0.64 19.61
CA ASN A 116 -11.94 2.03 19.75
C ASN A 116 -12.82 3.02 18.96
N ARG A 117 -13.70 2.54 18.07
CA ARG A 117 -14.69 3.34 17.33
C ARG A 117 -16.06 3.42 18.00
N LEU A 118 -16.27 2.71 19.12
CA LEU A 118 -17.44 2.94 19.95
C LEU A 118 -17.36 4.39 20.50
N PRO A 119 -18.35 5.25 20.23
CA PRO A 119 -18.27 6.66 20.64
C PRO A 119 -18.28 6.72 22.17
N THR A 120 -17.14 7.09 22.76
CA THR A 120 -17.11 7.39 24.19
C THR A 120 -17.96 8.62 24.45
N VAL A 121 -18.81 8.57 25.49
CA VAL A 121 -19.95 9.50 25.72
C VAL A 121 -19.50 10.91 26.16
N LYS A 122 -18.28 11.33 25.80
CA LYS A 122 -17.66 12.61 26.16
C LYS A 122 -17.62 13.65 25.04
N GLU A 123 -17.79 13.24 23.76
CA GLU A 123 -17.75 14.19 22.62
C GLU A 123 -19.08 14.88 22.31
N LEU A 124 -20.20 14.46 22.94
CA LEU A 124 -21.52 15.04 22.71
C LEU A 124 -21.82 16.31 23.53
N THR A 125 -20.89 16.77 24.39
CA THR A 125 -21.19 17.76 25.44
C THR A 125 -20.33 19.03 25.40
N THR A 126 -19.52 19.24 24.36
CA THR A 126 -18.60 20.40 24.26
C THR A 126 -18.60 21.03 22.86
N ASN A 127 -19.73 21.63 22.47
CA ASN A 127 -19.80 22.56 21.33
C ASN A 127 -20.87 23.64 21.56
N SER A 128 -20.88 24.22 22.77
CA SER A 128 -21.90 25.17 23.24
C SER A 128 -21.31 26.32 24.07
N VAL A 129 -20.34 27.03 23.52
CA VAL A 129 -19.92 28.37 24.00
C VAL A 129 -19.76 29.30 22.79
N PRO A 130 -20.62 30.32 22.62
CA PRO A 130 -20.40 31.40 21.65
C PRO A 130 -19.51 32.50 22.26
N GLU A 131 -18.50 32.97 21.53
CA GLU A 131 -17.75 34.17 21.92
C GLU A 131 -18.40 35.47 21.42
N PRO A 132 -18.21 36.61 22.12
CA PRO A 132 -18.96 37.85 21.90
C PRO A 132 -18.36 38.79 20.84
N VAL A 133 -19.13 39.81 20.49
CA VAL A 133 -18.88 40.70 19.33
C VAL A 133 -18.07 41.96 19.69
N ALA A 134 -17.04 42.24 18.89
CA ALA A 134 -16.42 43.56 18.71
C ALA A 134 -15.75 43.62 17.31
N ALA A 135 -15.79 44.70 16.52
CA ALA A 135 -16.51 45.98 16.61
C ALA A 135 -16.86 46.45 15.17
N PRO A 136 -17.82 47.39 14.97
CA PRO A 136 -18.46 47.58 13.65
C PRO A 136 -17.72 48.53 12.70
N ARG A 137 -18.06 48.42 11.40
CA ARG A 137 -17.98 49.52 10.42
C ARG A 137 -19.40 50.02 10.11
N PRO A 138 -19.64 51.33 9.90
CA PRO A 138 -20.88 51.83 9.29
C PRO A 138 -20.97 51.36 7.82
N THR A 139 -22.13 51.23 7.15
CA THR A 139 -23.54 51.65 7.40
C THR A 139 -24.47 50.66 6.63
N GLU A 140 -25.81 50.68 6.59
CA GLU A 140 -26.90 51.63 6.95
C GLU A 140 -28.14 50.93 7.56
N GLN A 141 -28.92 51.71 8.32
CA GLN A 141 -30.37 51.63 8.60
C GLN A 141 -31.01 50.39 9.30
N PRO A 142 -32.22 50.55 9.92
CA PRO A 142 -32.76 49.57 10.87
C PRO A 142 -34.10 48.93 10.46
N GLN A 143 -34.35 47.69 10.90
CA GLN A 143 -35.69 47.24 11.31
C GLN A 143 -35.68 45.95 12.16
N GLN A 144 -36.65 45.87 13.06
CA GLN A 144 -37.09 44.72 13.87
C GLN A 144 -38.63 44.79 13.91
N PRO A 145 -39.36 43.75 14.35
CA PRO A 145 -39.05 42.30 14.32
C PRO A 145 -40.26 41.46 13.85
N GLU A 146 -40.06 40.22 13.35
CA GLU A 146 -41.17 39.23 13.37
C GLU A 146 -40.74 37.75 13.23
N LYS A 147 -41.66 36.85 13.59
CA LYS A 147 -41.62 35.38 13.41
C LYS A 147 -42.66 34.99 12.33
N PRO A 148 -42.73 33.72 11.90
CA PRO A 148 -41.67 32.87 11.36
C PRO A 148 -42.05 32.34 9.94
N ALA A 149 -41.09 31.84 9.17
CA ALA A 149 -41.38 31.07 7.95
C ALA A 149 -41.18 29.57 8.21
N SER A 150 -42.29 28.81 8.29
CA SER A 150 -42.23 27.35 8.34
C SER A 150 -41.83 26.80 6.96
N HIS A 151 -40.56 26.46 6.79
CA HIS A 151 -40.07 25.88 5.53
C HIS A 151 -40.59 24.45 5.40
N PRO A 152 -41.14 24.00 4.25
CA PRO A 152 -41.66 22.63 4.05
C PRO A 152 -40.58 21.53 4.06
N ARG A 153 -39.36 21.84 4.54
CA ARG A 153 -38.23 20.93 4.74
C ARG A 153 -37.75 20.92 6.21
N SER A 154 -38.16 21.90 7.02
CA SER A 154 -38.01 21.94 8.47
C SER A 154 -39.38 21.75 9.10
N GLY A 155 -39.83 20.50 9.21
CA GLY A 155 -41.05 20.17 9.92
C GLY A 155 -40.99 20.72 11.35
N GLY A 156 -42.11 21.27 11.85
CA GLY A 156 -42.23 21.80 13.20
C GLY A 156 -42.33 20.70 14.26
N TYR A 157 -41.36 19.80 14.29
CA TYR A 157 -41.27 18.72 15.27
C TYR A 157 -41.04 19.30 16.67
N ASN A 158 -41.86 18.88 17.62
CA ASN A 158 -41.59 19.08 19.03
C ASN A 158 -40.68 17.94 19.50
N GLU A 159 -39.94 18.14 20.59
CA GLU A 159 -38.99 17.14 21.10
C GLU A 159 -39.67 15.79 21.43
N ASN A 160 -40.97 15.84 21.81
CA ASN A 160 -41.81 14.67 22.06
C ASN A 160 -42.13 13.83 20.79
N ASP A 161 -42.09 14.43 19.60
CA ASP A 161 -42.41 13.75 18.33
C ASP A 161 -41.29 12.77 17.91
N VAL A 162 -40.06 12.96 18.40
CA VAL A 162 -38.87 12.17 18.05
C VAL A 162 -38.39 11.33 19.24
N SER A 163 -39.34 10.66 19.90
CA SER A 163 -39.08 9.71 21.00
C SER A 163 -38.38 8.45 20.45
N ILE A 164 -37.08 8.31 20.74
CA ILE A 164 -36.20 7.24 20.24
C ILE A 164 -36.75 5.82 20.51
N GLU A 165 -37.36 5.62 21.68
CA GLU A 165 -37.97 4.35 22.10
C GLU A 165 -39.03 3.82 21.11
N LYS A 166 -39.72 4.74 20.41
CA LYS A 166 -40.76 4.43 19.42
C LYS A 166 -40.20 3.70 18.19
N PHE A 167 -38.91 3.88 17.87
CA PHE A 167 -38.23 3.15 16.80
C PHE A 167 -37.87 1.72 17.19
N PHE A 168 -37.48 1.47 18.45
CA PHE A 168 -37.10 0.14 18.92
C PHE A 168 -38.28 -0.84 19.00
N TYR A 169 -39.48 -0.35 19.36
CA TYR A 169 -40.66 -1.22 19.53
C TYR A 169 -41.46 -1.50 18.25
N MET A 170 -41.17 -0.85 17.11
CA MET A 170 -41.84 -1.15 15.83
C MET A 170 -41.12 -2.23 14.98
N GLY A 171 -39.94 -2.71 15.40
CA GLY A 171 -39.15 -3.68 14.65
C GLY A 171 -39.57 -5.15 14.78
N ASN A 172 -40.33 -5.52 15.81
CA ASN A 172 -40.71 -6.92 16.09
C ASN A 172 -42.22 -7.16 15.88
N ARG A 173 -42.58 -7.67 14.70
CA ARG A 173 -43.84 -8.32 14.37
C ARG A 173 -43.61 -9.45 13.37
#